data_AF-A0A0W1I9X4-F1
#
_entry.id   AF-A0A0W1I9X4-F1
#
_cell.length_a   1.000
_cell.length_b   1.000
_cell.length_c   1.000
_cell.angle_alpha   90.00
_cell.angle_beta   90.00
_cell.angle_gamma   90.00
#
_symmetry.space_group_name_H-M   'P 1'
#
loop_
_entity.id
_entity.type
_entity.pdbx_description
1 polymer ?
#
loop_
_entity_poly.entity_id
_entity_poly.type
_entity_poly.pdbx_seq_one_letter_code
_entity_poly.pdbx_strand_id
1 'polypeptide(L)'
;MLVRFAVQNDSRTVEQLRPEEFERVFGAGVKIRRISVSITADPVTNFLENHLEGLGINKNESLDGDFRPTTRPTLAQKLGYNDFTREQ
;
A
#
# COMPACT_ATOMS: atom_id res chain seq x y z
N MET A 1 2.07 -6.56 7.56
CA MET A 1 1.08 -6.89 6.53
C MET A 1 1.84 -7.27 5.27
N LEU A 2 1.53 -8.41 4.65
CA LEU A 2 2.18 -8.86 3.42
C LEU A 2 1.16 -8.76 2.29
N VAL A 3 1.59 -8.28 1.13
CA VAL A 3 0.73 -8.10 -0.04
C VAL A 3 1.40 -8.73 -1.24
N ARG A 4 0.60 -9.23 -2.18
CA ARG A 4 1.08 -9.63 -3.50
C ARG A 4 0.27 -8.91 -4.57
N PHE A 5 0.87 -8.80 -5.75
CA PHE A 5 0.14 -8.47 -6.97
C PHE A 5 -0.09 -9.78 -7.71
N ALA A 6 -1.35 -10.14 -7.95
CA ALA A 6 -1.68 -11.37 -8.66
C ALA A 6 -1.20 -11.34 -10.12
N VAL A 7 -1.14 -10.14 -10.71
CA VAL A 7 -0.57 -9.88 -12.04
C VAL A 7 0.63 -8.94 -11.89
N GLN A 8 1.76 -9.34 -12.46
CA GLN A 8 2.97 -8.53 -12.45
C GLN A 8 2.70 -7.21 -13.18
N ASN A 9 2.98 -6.08 -12.50
CA ASN A 9 2.76 -4.70 -12.97
C ASN A 9 1.30 -4.22 -13.04
N ASP A 10 0.31 -4.96 -12.51
CA ASP A 10 -1.05 -4.43 -12.33
C ASP A 10 -1.36 -4.18 -10.86
N SER A 11 -1.31 -2.89 -10.48
CA SER A 11 -1.56 -2.45 -9.11
C SER A 11 -2.99 -2.71 -8.62
N ARG A 12 -3.95 -2.93 -9.53
CA ARG A 12 -5.34 -3.26 -9.19
C ARG A 12 -5.52 -4.67 -8.67
N THR A 13 -4.51 -5.52 -8.87
CA THR A 13 -4.52 -6.93 -8.45
C THR A 13 -3.87 -7.17 -7.10
N VAL A 14 -3.72 -6.10 -6.30
CA VAL A 14 -3.17 -6.19 -4.96
C VAL A 14 -4.12 -6.98 -4.05
N GLU A 15 -3.60 -8.00 -3.39
CA GLU A 15 -4.32 -8.75 -2.38
C GLU A 15 -3.46 -8.90 -1.12
N GLN A 16 -4.12 -8.87 0.04
CA GLN A 16 -3.49 -9.12 1.32
C GLN A 16 -3.26 -10.62 1.47
N LEU A 17 -2.05 -10.99 1.89
CA LEU A 17 -1.65 -12.37 2.08
C LEU A 17 -1.28 -12.62 3.54
N ARG A 18 -1.92 -13.62 4.14
CA ARG A 18 -1.58 -14.12 5.48
C ARG A 18 -0.51 -15.20 5.36
N PRO A 19 0.39 -15.36 6.35
CA PRO A 19 1.46 -16.37 6.30
C PRO A 19 0.96 -17.79 6.00
N GLU A 20 -0.20 -18.17 6.54
CA GLU A 20 -0.83 -19.47 6.32
C GLU A 20 -1.31 -19.70 4.87
N GLU A 21 -1.44 -18.64 4.07
CA GLU A 21 -1.90 -18.72 2.68
C GLU A 21 -0.73 -18.89 1.68
N PHE A 22 0.52 -18.87 2.15
CA PHE A 22 1.70 -18.92 1.29
C PHE A 22 1.78 -20.18 0.45
N GLU A 23 1.52 -21.35 1.03
CA GLU A 23 1.62 -22.61 0.29
C GLU A 23 0.55 -22.70 -0.81
N ARG A 24 -0.64 -22.17 -0.54
CA ARG A 24 -1.73 -22.08 -1.53
C ARG A 24 -1.33 -21.19 -2.72
N VAL A 25 -0.56 -20.14 -2.47
CA VAL A 25 -0.28 -19.07 -3.42
C VAL A 25 1.02 -19.27 -4.19
N PHE A 26 2.07 -19.70 -3.51
CA PHE A 26 3.41 -19.85 -4.08
C PHE A 26 3.80 -21.32 -4.31
N GLY A 27 2.96 -22.26 -3.90
CA GLY A 27 3.18 -23.70 -4.05
C GLY A 27 3.49 -24.40 -2.73
N ALA A 28 3.27 -25.73 -2.72
CA ALA A 28 3.43 -26.55 -1.52
C ALA A 28 4.86 -26.48 -0.95
N GLY A 29 4.98 -26.35 0.38
CA GLY A 29 6.25 -26.28 1.08
C GLY A 29 6.95 -24.91 1.07
N VAL A 30 6.34 -23.89 0.43
CA VAL A 30 6.87 -22.52 0.46
C VAL A 30 6.56 -21.87 1.81
N LYS A 31 7.62 -21.44 2.50
CA LYS A 31 7.56 -20.70 3.76
C LYS A 31 8.49 -19.50 3.75
N ILE A 32 8.10 -18.44 4.46
CA ILE A 32 8.97 -17.30 4.69
C ILE A 32 10.11 -17.75 5.61
N ARG A 33 11.34 -17.76 5.10
CA ARG A 33 12.52 -18.10 5.91
C ARG A 33 13.05 -16.89 6.69
N ARG A 34 13.04 -15.71 6.09
CA ARG A 34 13.56 -14.45 6.67
C ARG A 34 12.98 -13.26 5.91
N ILE A 35 12.64 -12.20 6.64
CA ILE A 35 12.37 -10.86 6.08
C ILE A 35 13.54 -9.98 6.48
N SER A 36 14.22 -9.37 5.51
CA SER A 36 15.22 -8.35 5.76
C SER A 36 14.62 -7.01 5.38
N VAL A 37 14.46 -6.12 6.37
CA VAL A 37 14.02 -4.74 6.13
C VAL A 37 15.26 -3.86 6.15
N SER A 38 15.53 -3.18 5.04
CA SER A 38 16.55 -2.13 4.96
C SER A 38 15.82 -0.79 4.91
N ILE A 39 16.14 0.11 5.82
CA ILE A 39 15.65 1.48 5.77
C ILE A 39 16.64 2.25 4.89
N THR A 40 16.23 2.59 3.68
CA THR A 40 17.03 3.41 2.77
C THR A 40 16.91 4.88 3.14
N ALA A 41 18.01 5.63 3.02
CA ALA A 41 17.99 7.08 3.13
C ALA A 41 17.29 7.73 1.91
N ASP A 42 17.36 7.05 0.76
CA ASP A 42 16.60 7.42 -0.43
C ASP A 42 15.11 7.26 -0.15
N PRO A 43 14.34 8.36 -0.20
CA PRO A 43 12.92 8.28 0.03
C PRO A 43 12.25 7.61 -1.19
N VAL A 44 11.49 6.56 -0.92
CA VAL A 44 10.61 5.91 -1.92
C VAL A 44 9.62 6.93 -2.54
N THR A 45 9.41 8.06 -1.86
CA THR A 45 8.40 9.09 -2.16
C THR A 45 8.70 9.91 -3.41
N ASN A 46 9.97 10.08 -3.81
CA ASN A 46 10.33 10.94 -4.96
C ASN A 46 9.64 10.52 -6.27
N PHE A 47 9.29 9.24 -6.41
CA PHE A 47 8.55 8.72 -7.57
C PHE A 47 7.05 8.51 -7.29
N LEU A 48 6.66 8.43 -6.02
CA LEU A 48 5.27 8.23 -5.63
C LEU A 48 4.44 9.48 -5.90
N GLU A 49 4.97 10.68 -5.65
CA GLU A 49 4.22 11.93 -5.86
C GLU A 49 3.62 12.04 -7.27
N ASN A 50 4.39 11.69 -8.32
CA ASN A 50 3.90 11.67 -9.70
C ASN A 50 2.90 10.53 -9.99
N HIS A 51 2.98 9.43 -9.24
CA HIS A 51 2.04 8.31 -9.38
C HIS A 51 0.74 8.53 -8.60
N LEU A 52 0.77 9.30 -7.52
CA LEU A 52 -0.40 9.58 -6.69
C LEU A 52 -1.48 10.31 -7.50
N GLU A 53 -1.12 11.32 -8.28
CA GLU A 53 -2.06 12.01 -9.18
C GLU A 53 -2.71 11.03 -10.18
N GLY A 54 -1.93 10.12 -10.76
CA GLY A 54 -2.43 9.06 -11.65
C GLY A 54 -3.37 8.06 -10.98
N LEU A 55 -3.33 7.95 -9.66
CA LEU A 55 -4.25 7.15 -8.85
C LEU A 55 -5.46 7.95 -8.34
N GLY A 56 -5.61 9.22 -8.78
CA GLY A 56 -6.65 10.13 -8.30
C GLY A 56 -6.41 10.62 -6.87
N ILE A 57 -5.17 10.50 -6.37
CA ILE A 57 -4.76 10.96 -5.04
C ILE A 57 -4.15 12.35 -5.20
N ASN A 58 -4.97 13.37 -5.01
CA ASN A 58 -4.54 14.75 -5.15
C ASN A 58 -4.15 15.37 -3.81
N LYS A 59 -3.25 16.36 -3.87
CA LYS A 59 -2.90 17.15 -2.70
C LYS A 59 -4.14 17.89 -2.17
N ASN A 60 -4.37 17.81 -0.87
CA ASN A 60 -5.53 18.36 -0.16
C ASN A 60 -6.88 17.69 -0.47
N GLU A 61 -6.90 16.57 -1.19
CA GLU A 61 -8.10 15.76 -1.37
C GLU A 61 -8.07 14.54 -0.44
N SER A 62 -9.27 14.15 0.01
CA SER A 62 -9.47 12.92 0.76
C SER A 62 -9.23 11.72 -0.15
N LEU A 63 -8.51 10.70 0.34
CA LEU A 63 -8.45 9.40 -0.35
C LEU A 63 -9.78 8.65 -0.31
N ASP A 64 -10.68 9.07 0.58
CA ASP A 64 -12.08 8.66 0.59
C ASP A 64 -12.90 9.60 -0.31
N GLY A 65 -13.16 9.14 -1.54
CA GLY A 65 -13.93 9.87 -2.56
C GLY A 65 -15.43 9.99 -2.27
N ASP A 66 -15.98 9.29 -1.27
CA ASP A 66 -17.34 9.48 -0.73
C ASP A 66 -17.26 9.71 0.78
N PHE A 67 -16.45 10.69 1.20
CA PHE A 67 -16.21 10.98 2.61
C PHE A 67 -17.52 11.16 3.39
N ARG A 68 -17.71 10.30 4.41
CA ARG A 68 -18.80 10.42 5.38
C ARG A 68 -18.24 10.47 6.80
N PRO A 69 -18.60 11.49 7.60
CA PRO A 69 -18.21 11.56 9.00
C PRO A 69 -18.64 10.29 9.75
N THR A 70 -17.69 9.65 10.42
CA THR A 70 -17.92 8.41 11.17
C THR A 70 -17.05 8.35 12.42
N THR A 71 -17.53 7.68 13.46
CA THR A 71 -16.77 7.41 14.69
C THR A 71 -15.78 6.25 14.52
N ARG A 72 -15.81 5.55 13.39
CA ARG A 72 -14.92 4.43 13.06
C ARG A 72 -14.35 4.58 11.64
N PRO A 73 -13.38 5.48 11.44
CA PRO A 73 -12.89 5.77 10.11
C PRO A 73 -12.14 4.59 9.51
N THR A 74 -12.37 4.36 8.21
CA THR A 74 -11.62 3.38 7.41
C THR A 74 -10.17 3.82 7.22
N LEU A 75 -9.32 2.96 6.66
CA LEU A 75 -7.93 3.34 6.37
C LEU A 75 -7.86 4.50 5.37
N ALA A 76 -8.69 4.49 4.33
CA ALA A 76 -8.76 5.57 3.34
C ALA A 76 -9.21 6.92 3.95
N GLN A 77 -10.05 6.89 4.99
CA GLN A 77 -10.46 8.09 5.73
C GLN A 77 -9.38 8.62 6.69
N LYS A 78 -8.41 7.78 7.07
CA LYS A 78 -7.32 8.15 7.97
C LYS A 78 -6.08 8.63 7.23
N LEU A 79 -5.86 8.13 6.02
CA LEU A 79 -4.71 8.46 5.20
C LEU A 79 -5.00 9.70 4.36
N GLY A 80 -4.06 10.64 4.35
CA GLY A 80 -4.06 11.81 3.48
C GLY A 80 -2.79 11.88 2.63
N TYR A 81 -2.74 12.84 1.70
CA TYR A 81 -1.58 13.09 0.85
C TYR A 81 -0.27 13.23 1.66
N ASN A 82 -0.33 13.91 2.80
CA ASN A 82 0.85 14.16 3.65
C ASN A 82 1.37 12.91 4.37
N ASP A 83 0.62 11.81 4.43
CA ASP A 83 1.15 10.54 4.96
C ASP A 83 2.12 9.86 3.99
N PHE A 84 2.15 10.31 2.72
CA PHE A 84 3.03 9.78 1.67
C PHE A 84 4.19 10.72 1.32
N THR A 85 4.28 11.87 1.97
CA THR A 85 5.36 12.84 1.79
C THR A 85 6.03 13.11 3.13
N ARG A 86 7.33 13.41 3.12
CA ARG A 86 7.94 13.99 4.33
C ARG A 86 7.66 15.49 4.30
N GLU A 87 6.94 16.00 5.28
CA GLU A 87 6.98 17.44 5.55
C GLU A 87 8.43 17.83 5.84
N GLN A 88 8.90 18.88 5.17
CA GLN A 88 10.23 19.47 5.40
C GLN A 88 10.28 20.19 6.74
#